data_AF-A0AAN6PRX7-F1
#
_entry.id   AF-A0AAN6PRX7-F1
#
_cell.length_a   1.000
_cell.length_b   1.000
_cell.length_c   1.000
_cell.angle_alpha   90.00
_cell.angle_beta   90.00
_cell.angle_gamma   90.00
#
_symmetry.space_group_name_H-M   'P 1'
#
loop_
_entity.id
_entity.type
_entity.pdbx_description
1 polymer ?
#
loop_
_entity_poly.entity_id
_entity_poly.type
_entity_poly.pdbx_seq_one_letter_code
_entity_poly.pdbx_strand_id
1 'polypeptide(L)'
;MASATVAPRPATPVANGSPNQPTPDAAHANGHPAAGHDNRPAPAPPGAVPGKKGKQKKAAEPTEASKLIAQRISQLELDAAGEKDQEAEIEREVRKANRELHTQTSKMSDIQKIEHLTKRCSDLLSDMKRHERESIKNKKRGDQLQKDKDNSRNELNKTVSLKEKLEKLCRELQKENNKLKNENKTLSDTQVRSQNTWDERYSGLLRRMDDYQEEKDNPRKQVVDMEVEELYVYLFCSLTDPQLTVPRFCQRFKSFIDQYELRELHFHSQMRTKELEVQYNLARYEREKKNYEVELARSRQLNAQVQTFSKTETELRQQLNVYVDKFKQVCPVRPRRSGAQTDARAQVEDTLNNSNDLFMTFRKEMEDMSKKTKRLERENENLKRKHDQVNGNILKMAEERNKNLGEMDELKKKLEKLNGIIKQMQQQGRGIPQGLTGTVENGYAEGELDGDESEYEDDEYDEGEDEEVSDEGDEYDDETEDELHHQPQPQPYGPERPPPAPVAATTNGHR
;
A
#
# COMPACT_ATOMS: atom_id res chain seq x y z
N MET A 1 12.68 -43.77 -53.68
CA MET A 1 11.27 -44.01 -54.07
C MET A 1 10.41 -43.55 -52.92
N ALA A 2 9.46 -42.65 -53.23
CA ALA A 2 8.13 -42.40 -52.63
C ALA A 2 7.87 -42.88 -51.18
N SER A 3 7.21 -42.16 -50.27
CA SER A 3 6.13 -41.20 -50.48
C SER A 3 5.91 -40.35 -49.21
N ALA A 4 5.30 -39.19 -49.41
CA ALA A 4 4.99 -38.17 -48.42
C ALA A 4 3.78 -38.50 -47.55
N THR A 5 3.72 -37.97 -46.32
CA THR A 5 2.47 -37.50 -45.70
C THR A 5 2.77 -36.33 -44.77
N VAL A 6 2.24 -35.16 -45.11
CA VAL A 6 2.33 -33.90 -44.37
C VAL A 6 0.99 -33.69 -43.66
N ALA A 7 1.01 -33.31 -42.38
CA ALA A 7 -0.16 -32.83 -41.64
C ALA A 7 0.13 -31.42 -41.06
N PRO A 8 -0.90 -30.55 -40.93
CA PRO A 8 -0.74 -29.10 -40.94
C PRO A 8 -0.52 -28.48 -39.56
N ARG A 9 0.23 -27.37 -39.53
CA ARG A 9 0.38 -26.50 -38.35
C ARG A 9 -0.79 -25.49 -38.26
N PRO A 10 -1.25 -25.12 -37.05
CA PRO A 10 -2.29 -24.13 -36.86
C PRO A 10 -1.76 -22.70 -37.12
N ALA A 11 -2.62 -21.89 -37.72
CA ALA A 11 -2.35 -20.52 -38.15
C ALA A 11 -2.36 -19.52 -36.99
N THR A 12 -1.34 -18.68 -36.95
CA THR A 12 -1.27 -17.44 -36.16
C THR A 12 -2.17 -16.36 -36.76
N PRO A 13 -2.97 -15.61 -35.98
CA PRO A 13 -3.73 -14.50 -36.51
C PRO A 13 -2.84 -13.26 -36.70
N VAL A 14 -2.98 -12.66 -37.89
CA VAL A 14 -2.27 -11.48 -38.36
C VAL A 14 -2.85 -10.22 -37.69
N ALA A 15 -1.96 -9.42 -37.10
CA ALA A 15 -2.28 -8.10 -36.57
C ALA A 15 -2.51 -7.10 -37.72
N ASN A 16 -3.73 -6.58 -37.84
CA ASN A 16 -4.02 -5.41 -38.66
C ASN A 16 -3.89 -4.15 -37.78
N GLY A 17 -2.84 -3.37 -38.03
CA GLY A 17 -2.67 -2.04 -37.47
C GLY A 17 -3.52 -1.00 -38.22
N SER A 18 -4.20 -0.16 -37.46
CA SER A 18 -4.67 1.16 -37.92
C SER A 18 -4.51 2.18 -36.79
N PRO A 19 -4.26 3.46 -37.11
CA PRO A 19 -3.58 4.37 -36.22
C PRO A 19 -4.53 5.06 -35.25
N ASN A 20 -4.10 5.10 -33.98
CA ASN A 20 -4.69 5.88 -32.90
C ASN A 20 -4.69 7.39 -33.22
N GLN A 21 -5.86 8.03 -33.11
CA GLN A 21 -6.02 9.47 -32.99
C GLN A 21 -6.63 9.78 -31.61
N PRO A 22 -6.16 10.80 -30.87
CA PRO A 22 -6.60 11.05 -29.50
C PRO A 22 -7.91 11.85 -29.48
N THR A 23 -8.91 11.37 -28.74
CA THR A 23 -10.14 12.09 -28.42
C THR A 23 -9.98 12.90 -27.12
N PRO A 24 -10.40 14.18 -27.05
CA PRO A 24 -10.55 14.88 -25.79
C PRO A 24 -11.98 14.71 -25.22
N ASP A 25 -12.05 14.41 -23.93
CA ASP A 25 -13.26 14.34 -23.10
C ASP A 25 -14.08 15.65 -23.16
N ALA A 26 -15.37 15.55 -23.50
CA ALA A 26 -16.36 16.61 -23.31
C ALA A 26 -17.34 16.18 -22.20
N ALA A 27 -17.22 16.81 -21.03
CA ALA A 27 -18.22 16.74 -19.97
C ALA A 27 -19.27 17.82 -20.21
N HIS A 28 -20.48 17.42 -20.60
CA HIS A 28 -21.64 18.29 -20.66
C HIS A 28 -22.20 18.52 -19.25
N ALA A 29 -22.23 19.77 -18.81
CA ALA A 29 -23.06 20.22 -17.70
C ALA A 29 -23.90 21.40 -18.21
N ASN A 30 -25.17 21.14 -18.51
CA ASN A 30 -26.12 22.15 -18.94
C ASN A 30 -26.88 22.69 -17.71
N GLY A 31 -26.76 23.99 -17.46
CA GLY A 31 -27.41 24.69 -16.35
C GLY A 31 -27.34 26.21 -16.50
N HIS A 32 -28.41 26.79 -17.04
CA HIS A 32 -28.78 28.21 -16.90
C HIS A 32 -30.13 28.28 -16.14
N PRO A 33 -30.59 29.43 -15.58
CA PRO A 33 -30.24 30.82 -15.93
C PRO A 33 -30.09 31.81 -14.74
N ALA A 34 -29.63 33.04 -15.00
CA ALA A 34 -30.23 34.30 -14.51
C ALA A 34 -29.29 35.49 -14.77
N ALA A 35 -29.71 36.40 -15.64
CA ALA A 35 -29.09 37.70 -15.85
C ALA A 35 -29.54 38.67 -14.74
N GLY A 36 -28.58 39.30 -14.09
CA GLY A 36 -28.77 40.44 -13.20
C GLY A 36 -27.74 41.51 -13.56
N HIS A 37 -28.21 42.57 -14.21
CA HIS A 37 -27.45 43.79 -14.45
C HIS A 37 -27.21 44.49 -13.12
N ASP A 38 -25.95 44.74 -12.75
CA ASP A 38 -25.64 45.80 -11.78
C ASP A 38 -24.32 46.51 -12.11
N ASN A 39 -24.42 47.82 -12.25
CA ASN A 39 -23.35 48.77 -12.52
C ASN A 39 -22.42 48.89 -11.30
N ARG A 40 -21.11 48.68 -11.48
CA ARG A 40 -20.08 49.27 -10.61
C ARG A 40 -18.77 49.53 -11.35
N PRO A 41 -18.07 50.66 -11.09
CA PRO A 41 -16.94 51.11 -11.90
C PRO A 41 -15.65 50.36 -11.54
N ALA A 42 -14.78 50.23 -12.55
CA ALA A 42 -13.50 49.52 -12.51
C ALA A 42 -12.50 50.14 -11.50
N PRO A 43 -11.67 49.34 -10.79
CA PRO A 43 -10.52 49.84 -10.06
C PRO A 43 -9.34 50.10 -11.01
N ALA A 44 -8.66 51.22 -10.78
CA ALA A 44 -7.48 51.68 -11.52
C ALA A 44 -6.24 50.76 -11.36
N PRO A 45 -5.30 50.75 -12.32
CA PRO A 45 -4.08 49.94 -12.24
C PRO A 45 -3.03 50.62 -11.33
N PRO A 46 -2.26 49.88 -10.51
CA PRO A 46 -1.15 50.44 -9.76
C PRO A 46 0.12 50.57 -10.63
N GLY A 47 0.80 51.70 -10.46
CA GLY A 47 1.97 52.12 -11.23
C GLY A 47 3.26 51.33 -10.97
N ALA A 48 4.17 51.45 -11.93
CA ALA A 48 5.47 50.80 -11.97
C ALA A 48 6.58 51.66 -11.36
N VAL A 49 7.47 51.05 -10.55
CA VAL A 49 8.92 51.33 -10.49
C VAL A 49 9.67 50.09 -9.94
N PRO A 50 10.96 49.88 -10.30
CA PRO A 50 11.54 48.54 -10.47
C PRO A 50 12.53 48.11 -9.37
N GLY A 51 12.73 46.79 -9.19
CA GLY A 51 13.92 46.30 -8.47
C GLY A 51 13.95 44.81 -8.08
N LYS A 52 14.90 44.10 -8.69
CA LYS A 52 15.65 42.89 -8.22
C LYS A 52 15.04 41.47 -8.35
N LYS A 53 15.60 40.79 -9.37
CA LYS A 53 15.86 39.35 -9.60
C LYS A 53 15.77 38.40 -8.38
N GLY A 54 15.14 37.24 -8.61
CA GLY A 54 15.50 35.99 -7.91
C GLY A 54 14.53 34.81 -8.05
N LYS A 55 14.85 33.89 -8.98
CA LYS A 55 14.46 32.45 -9.04
C LYS A 55 13.10 32.07 -9.63
N GLN A 56 13.12 31.77 -10.93
CA GLN A 56 12.06 31.12 -11.70
C GLN A 56 11.77 29.71 -11.16
N LYS A 57 10.53 29.52 -10.70
CA LYS A 57 9.80 28.26 -10.84
C LYS A 57 9.44 28.13 -12.33
N LYS A 58 9.75 27.00 -12.98
CA LYS A 58 9.35 26.72 -14.37
C LYS A 58 7.84 26.97 -14.51
N ALA A 59 7.49 28.10 -15.11
CA ALA A 59 6.15 28.37 -15.59
C ALA A 59 5.96 27.53 -16.86
N ALA A 60 4.80 26.90 -17.01
CA ALA A 60 4.40 26.30 -18.27
C ALA A 60 4.57 27.35 -19.39
N GLU A 61 5.19 26.93 -20.49
CA GLU A 61 5.51 27.80 -21.61
C GLU A 61 4.24 28.53 -22.12
N PRO A 62 4.31 29.83 -22.48
CA PRO A 62 3.16 30.61 -22.97
C PRO A 62 2.50 29.97 -24.20
N THR A 63 3.24 29.14 -24.93
CA THR A 63 2.80 28.35 -26.08
C THR A 63 1.79 27.26 -25.72
N GLU A 64 1.89 26.63 -24.54
CA GLU A 64 0.92 25.62 -24.07
C GLU A 64 -0.38 26.28 -23.59
N ALA A 65 -0.28 27.41 -22.90
CA ALA A 65 -1.44 28.19 -22.48
C ALA A 65 -2.23 28.72 -23.69
N SER A 66 -1.54 29.23 -24.72
CA SER A 66 -2.19 29.65 -25.97
C SER A 66 -2.84 28.49 -26.73
N LYS A 67 -2.25 27.28 -26.71
CA LYS A 67 -2.85 26.08 -27.31
C LYS A 67 -4.13 25.65 -26.59
N LEU A 68 -4.13 25.68 -25.25
CA LEU A 68 -5.32 25.36 -24.45
C LEU A 68 -6.46 26.36 -24.69
N ILE A 69 -6.13 27.65 -24.83
CA ILE A 69 -7.10 28.69 -25.15
C ILE A 69 -7.67 28.48 -26.56
N ALA A 70 -6.82 28.22 -27.56
CA ALA A 70 -7.27 27.95 -28.93
C ALA A 70 -8.15 26.68 -29.01
N GLN A 71 -7.79 25.62 -28.28
CA GLN A 71 -8.59 24.40 -28.19
C GLN A 71 -9.94 24.65 -27.53
N ARG A 72 -9.99 25.49 -26.48
CA ARG A 72 -11.25 25.85 -25.82
C ARG A 72 -12.15 26.72 -26.71
N ILE A 73 -11.57 27.64 -27.47
CA ILE A 73 -12.30 28.45 -28.46
C ILE A 73 -12.89 27.55 -29.54
N SER A 74 -12.08 26.65 -30.12
CA SER A 74 -12.55 25.71 -31.15
C SER A 74 -13.66 24.78 -30.63
N GLN A 75 -13.61 24.37 -29.36
CA GLN A 75 -14.67 23.57 -28.75
C GLN A 75 -15.97 24.37 -28.62
N LEU A 76 -15.90 25.61 -28.12
CA LEU A 76 -17.07 26.47 -27.97
C LEU A 76 -17.71 26.83 -29.32
N GLU A 77 -16.90 27.01 -30.36
CA GLU A 77 -17.40 27.25 -31.73
C GLU A 77 -18.11 26.02 -32.31
N LEU A 78 -17.61 24.80 -32.05
CA LEU A 78 -18.28 23.54 -32.42
C LEU A 78 -19.59 23.35 -31.66
N ASP A 79 -19.60 23.61 -30.35
CA ASP A 79 -20.79 23.50 -29.51
C ASP A 79 -21.89 24.49 -29.99
N ALA A 80 -21.50 25.74 -30.30
CA ALA A 80 -22.42 26.75 -30.83
C ALA A 80 -22.96 26.39 -32.24
N ALA A 81 -22.14 25.75 -33.08
CA ALA A 81 -22.60 25.24 -34.37
C ALA A 81 -23.63 24.11 -34.19
N GLY A 82 -23.40 23.21 -33.22
CA GLY A 82 -24.33 22.12 -32.89
C GLY A 82 -25.67 22.61 -32.33
N GLU A 83 -25.67 23.63 -31.47
CA GLU A 83 -26.90 24.25 -30.96
C GLU A 83 -27.73 24.89 -32.07
N LYS A 84 -27.06 25.59 -33.00
CA LYS A 84 -27.73 26.23 -34.14
C LYS A 84 -28.38 25.20 -35.08
N ASP A 85 -27.74 24.05 -35.29
CA ASP A 85 -28.31 22.97 -36.09
C ASP A 85 -29.51 22.30 -35.39
N GLN A 86 -29.44 22.11 -34.06
CA GLN A 86 -30.57 21.61 -33.26
C GLN A 86 -31.77 22.55 -33.33
N GLU A 87 -31.54 23.86 -33.20
CA GLU A 87 -32.62 24.84 -33.26
C GLU A 87 -33.27 24.89 -34.66
N ALA A 88 -32.48 24.76 -35.72
CA ALA A 88 -32.99 24.66 -37.08
C ALA A 88 -33.81 23.37 -37.32
N GLU A 89 -33.47 22.26 -36.67
CA GLU A 89 -34.22 21.00 -36.74
C GLU A 89 -35.57 21.12 -36.02
N ILE A 90 -35.58 21.70 -34.81
CA ILE A 90 -36.80 21.98 -34.04
C ILE A 90 -37.75 22.86 -34.86
N GLU A 91 -37.23 23.90 -35.51
CA GLU A 91 -38.05 24.79 -36.33
C GLU A 91 -38.68 24.07 -37.54
N ARG A 92 -37.96 23.13 -38.15
CA ARG A 92 -38.51 22.28 -39.22
C ARG A 92 -39.62 21.36 -38.71
N GLU A 93 -39.44 20.74 -37.54
CA GLU A 93 -40.45 19.87 -36.93
C GLU A 93 -41.71 20.63 -36.52
N VAL A 94 -41.56 21.83 -35.95
CA VAL A 94 -42.69 22.72 -35.61
C VAL A 94 -43.46 23.12 -36.88
N ARG A 95 -42.76 23.46 -37.97
CA ARG A 95 -43.40 23.77 -39.26
C ARG A 95 -44.13 22.55 -39.84
N LYS A 96 -43.56 21.34 -39.70
CA LYS A 96 -44.18 20.09 -40.15
C LYS A 96 -45.44 19.77 -39.34
N ALA A 97 -45.36 19.83 -38.01
CA ALA A 97 -46.48 19.57 -37.11
C ALA A 97 -47.64 20.56 -37.33
N ASN A 98 -47.34 21.84 -37.58
CA ASN A 98 -48.37 22.83 -37.91
C ASN A 98 -49.08 22.54 -39.24
N ARG A 99 -48.34 22.16 -40.29
CA ARG A 99 -48.95 21.78 -41.59
C ARG A 99 -49.83 20.55 -41.46
N GLU A 100 -49.39 19.55 -40.71
CA GLU A 100 -50.13 18.31 -40.47
C GLU A 100 -51.42 18.58 -39.68
N LEU A 101 -51.34 19.39 -38.63
CA LEU A 101 -52.50 19.80 -37.83
C LEU A 101 -53.52 20.56 -38.69
N HIS A 102 -53.07 21.51 -39.52
CA HIS A 102 -53.94 22.27 -40.43
C HIS A 102 -54.63 21.36 -41.46
N THR A 103 -53.89 20.39 -42.00
CA THR A 103 -54.42 19.42 -42.96
C THR A 103 -55.52 18.57 -42.33
N GLN A 104 -55.30 18.09 -41.10
CA GLN A 104 -56.27 17.26 -40.36
C GLN A 104 -57.52 18.04 -39.95
N THR A 105 -57.41 19.32 -39.57
CA THR A 105 -58.56 20.15 -39.15
C THR A 105 -59.34 20.77 -40.33
N SER A 106 -58.74 20.91 -41.52
CA SER A 106 -59.35 21.62 -42.66
C SER A 106 -60.68 21.07 -43.16
N LYS A 107 -60.97 19.78 -42.94
CA LYS A 107 -62.18 19.07 -43.41
C LYS A 107 -63.19 18.73 -42.30
N MET A 108 -62.88 19.08 -41.06
CA MET A 108 -63.71 18.74 -39.89
C MET A 108 -64.78 19.81 -39.67
N SER A 109 -65.95 19.44 -39.12
CA SER A 109 -66.92 20.42 -38.62
C SER A 109 -66.39 21.12 -37.37
N ASP A 110 -66.92 22.29 -37.02
CA ASP A 110 -66.37 23.07 -35.90
C ASP A 110 -66.45 22.32 -34.56
N ILE A 111 -67.48 21.50 -34.34
CA ILE A 111 -67.59 20.62 -33.17
C ILE A 111 -66.48 19.54 -33.20
N GLN A 112 -66.27 18.89 -34.34
CA GLN A 112 -65.24 17.86 -34.49
C GLN A 112 -63.82 18.45 -34.34
N LYS A 113 -63.58 19.68 -34.83
CA LYS A 113 -62.31 20.40 -34.63
C LYS A 113 -62.04 20.63 -33.15
N ILE A 114 -63.05 21.08 -32.39
CA ILE A 114 -62.91 21.34 -30.96
C ILE A 114 -62.55 20.04 -30.22
N GLU A 115 -63.23 18.93 -30.50
CA GLU A 115 -62.94 17.63 -29.88
C GLU A 115 -61.53 17.12 -30.24
N HIS A 116 -61.15 17.21 -31.51
CA HIS A 116 -59.83 16.79 -31.99
C HIS A 116 -58.69 17.62 -31.38
N LEU A 117 -58.84 18.95 -31.35
CA LEU A 117 -57.87 19.86 -30.74
C LEU A 117 -57.78 19.63 -29.24
N THR A 118 -58.91 19.44 -28.55
CA THR A 118 -58.93 19.14 -27.11
C THR A 118 -58.19 17.83 -26.81
N LYS A 119 -58.45 16.78 -27.59
CA LYS A 119 -57.75 15.49 -27.47
C LYS A 119 -56.25 15.65 -27.75
N ARG A 120 -55.87 16.33 -28.83
CA ARG A 120 -54.47 16.57 -29.19
C ARG A 120 -53.72 17.36 -28.12
N CYS A 121 -54.34 18.38 -27.52
CA CYS A 121 -53.77 19.13 -26.41
C CYS A 121 -53.56 18.24 -25.16
N SER A 122 -54.50 17.35 -24.85
CA SER A 122 -54.39 16.40 -23.74
C SER A 122 -53.27 15.37 -23.97
N ASP A 123 -53.16 14.85 -25.20
CA ASP A 123 -52.11 13.90 -25.59
C ASP A 123 -50.73 14.56 -25.52
N LEU A 124 -50.58 15.77 -26.09
CA LEU A 124 -49.33 16.54 -26.02
C LEU A 124 -48.92 16.86 -24.57
N LEU A 125 -49.86 17.18 -23.69
CA LEU A 125 -49.57 17.40 -22.27
C LEU A 125 -49.08 16.11 -21.59
N SER A 126 -49.66 14.97 -21.94
CA SER A 126 -49.28 13.66 -21.40
C SER A 126 -47.89 13.24 -21.90
N ASP A 127 -47.61 13.45 -23.18
CA ASP A 127 -46.30 13.22 -23.80
C ASP A 127 -45.22 14.11 -23.21
N MET A 128 -45.50 15.40 -23.02
CA MET A 128 -44.57 16.35 -22.38
C MET A 128 -44.23 15.89 -20.96
N LYS A 129 -45.23 15.51 -20.14
CA LYS A 129 -45.00 14.94 -18.80
C LYS A 129 -44.23 13.62 -18.84
N ARG A 130 -44.42 12.78 -19.88
CA ARG A 130 -43.62 11.55 -20.06
C ARG A 130 -42.16 11.90 -20.33
N HIS A 131 -41.91 12.81 -21.28
CA HIS A 131 -40.56 13.25 -21.63
C HIS A 131 -39.85 13.97 -20.48
N GLU A 132 -40.57 14.73 -19.66
CA GLU A 132 -40.01 15.35 -18.46
C GLU A 132 -39.52 14.29 -17.45
N ARG A 133 -40.32 13.25 -17.19
CA ARG A 133 -39.89 12.13 -16.33
C ARG A 133 -38.71 11.37 -16.92
N GLU A 134 -38.72 11.13 -18.22
CA GLU A 134 -37.64 10.44 -18.94
C GLU A 134 -36.34 11.25 -18.94
N SER A 135 -36.42 12.57 -19.13
CA SER A 135 -35.30 13.49 -19.01
C SER A 135 -34.68 13.45 -17.61
N ILE A 136 -35.51 13.45 -16.56
CA ILE A 136 -35.02 13.31 -15.17
C ILE A 136 -34.33 11.96 -14.96
N LYS A 137 -34.89 10.86 -15.49
CA LYS A 137 -34.25 9.53 -15.42
C LYS A 137 -32.91 9.49 -16.18
N ASN A 138 -32.87 10.04 -17.39
CA ASN A 138 -31.65 10.11 -18.19
C ASN A 138 -30.59 10.98 -17.53
N LYS A 139 -30.97 12.10 -16.90
CA LYS A 139 -30.06 12.94 -16.11
C LYS A 139 -29.45 12.15 -14.95
N LYS A 140 -30.28 11.43 -14.17
CA LYS A 140 -29.78 10.56 -13.08
C LYS A 140 -28.86 9.46 -13.59
N ARG A 141 -29.19 8.83 -14.72
CA ARG A 141 -28.32 7.82 -15.36
C ARG A 141 -27.00 8.42 -15.81
N GLY A 142 -27.01 9.64 -16.36
CA GLY A 142 -25.80 10.37 -16.72
C GLY A 142 -24.92 10.68 -15.51
N ASP A 143 -25.51 11.18 -14.42
CA ASP A 143 -24.79 11.45 -13.16
C ASP A 143 -24.20 10.16 -12.56
N GLN A 144 -24.94 9.05 -12.62
CA GLN A 144 -24.45 7.74 -12.16
C GLN A 144 -23.29 7.24 -13.02
N LEU A 145 -23.43 7.23 -14.35
CA LEU A 145 -22.35 6.81 -15.25
C LEU A 145 -21.08 7.67 -15.09
N GLN A 146 -21.24 8.96 -14.82
CA GLN A 146 -20.12 9.85 -14.54
C GLN A 146 -19.43 9.48 -13.21
N LYS A 147 -20.21 9.18 -12.16
CA LYS A 147 -19.67 8.68 -10.88
C LYS A 147 -18.94 7.35 -11.06
N ASP A 148 -19.50 6.41 -11.82
CA ASP A 148 -18.90 5.11 -12.10
C ASP A 148 -17.61 5.23 -12.91
N LYS A 149 -17.56 6.17 -13.89
CA LYS A 149 -16.33 6.52 -14.62
C LYS A 149 -15.24 7.05 -13.69
N ASP A 150 -15.60 7.94 -12.76
CA ASP A 150 -14.65 8.52 -11.81
C ASP A 150 -14.18 7.48 -10.77
N ASN A 151 -15.07 6.58 -10.33
CA ASN A 151 -14.73 5.43 -9.49
C ASN A 151 -13.75 4.50 -10.21
N SER A 152 -14.07 4.07 -11.43
CA SER A 152 -13.22 3.18 -12.25
C SER A 152 -11.83 3.80 -12.50
N ARG A 153 -11.77 5.11 -12.75
CA ARG A 153 -10.50 5.84 -12.89
C ARG A 153 -9.70 5.85 -11.59
N ASN A 154 -10.35 6.03 -10.45
CA ASN A 154 -9.69 6.00 -9.15
C ASN A 154 -9.15 4.59 -8.83
N GLU A 155 -9.88 3.55 -9.16
CA GLU A 155 -9.42 2.16 -9.02
C GLU A 155 -8.24 1.84 -9.91
N LEU A 156 -8.31 2.23 -11.19
CA LEU A 156 -7.18 2.08 -12.12
C LEU A 156 -5.92 2.75 -11.56
N ASN A 157 -6.03 3.97 -11.03
CA ASN A 157 -4.90 4.68 -10.42
C ASN A 157 -4.32 3.93 -9.20
N LYS A 158 -5.17 3.33 -8.35
CA LYS A 158 -4.71 2.50 -7.22
C LYS A 158 -3.98 1.25 -7.72
N THR A 159 -4.54 0.56 -8.71
CA THR A 159 -3.96 -0.64 -9.31
C THR A 159 -2.61 -0.34 -9.96
N VAL A 160 -2.49 0.77 -10.68
CA VAL A 160 -1.21 1.22 -11.24
C VAL A 160 -0.19 1.50 -10.13
N SER A 161 -0.57 2.21 -9.07
CA SER A 161 0.33 2.48 -7.93
C SER A 161 0.79 1.20 -7.23
N LEU A 162 -0.10 0.22 -7.08
CA LEU A 162 0.24 -1.09 -6.52
C LEU A 162 1.20 -1.87 -7.43
N LYS A 163 0.95 -1.88 -8.73
CA LYS A 163 1.84 -2.48 -9.73
C LYS A 163 3.24 -1.87 -9.65
N GLU A 164 3.36 -0.54 -9.58
CA GLU A 164 4.65 0.14 -9.44
C GLU A 164 5.38 -0.23 -8.14
N LYS A 165 4.66 -0.38 -7.02
CA LYS A 165 5.24 -0.82 -5.75
C LYS A 165 5.74 -2.27 -5.82
N LEU A 166 4.95 -3.17 -6.43
CA LEU A 166 5.35 -4.56 -6.63
C LEU A 166 6.56 -4.68 -7.56
N GLU A 167 6.59 -3.92 -8.66
CA GLU A 167 7.76 -3.90 -9.56
C GLU A 167 9.03 -3.41 -8.85
N LYS A 168 8.91 -2.40 -7.98
CA LYS A 168 10.04 -1.94 -7.15
C LYS A 168 10.50 -3.03 -6.18
N LEU A 169 9.58 -3.67 -5.48
CA LEU A 169 9.89 -4.77 -4.56
C LEU A 169 10.57 -5.94 -5.30
N CYS A 170 10.07 -6.33 -6.47
CA CYS A 170 10.67 -7.37 -7.30
C CYS A 170 12.10 -7.01 -7.73
N ARG A 171 12.35 -5.77 -8.15
CA ARG A 171 13.69 -5.28 -8.51
C ARG A 171 14.64 -5.26 -7.31
N GLU A 172 14.16 -4.83 -6.15
CA GLU A 172 14.94 -4.82 -4.90
C GLU A 172 15.27 -6.24 -4.43
N LEU A 173 14.29 -7.13 -4.41
CA LEU A 173 14.48 -8.54 -4.04
C LEU A 173 15.49 -9.21 -4.98
N GLN A 174 15.38 -8.98 -6.29
CA GLN A 174 16.32 -9.54 -7.26
C GLN A 174 17.74 -8.97 -7.10
N LYS A 175 17.86 -7.69 -6.71
CA LYS A 175 19.14 -7.06 -6.38
C LYS A 175 19.75 -7.65 -5.11
N GLU A 176 18.96 -7.87 -4.05
CA GLU A 176 19.42 -8.51 -2.82
C GLU A 176 19.81 -9.98 -3.04
N ASN A 177 19.05 -10.72 -3.85
CA ASN A 177 19.38 -12.11 -4.19
C ASN A 177 20.72 -12.20 -4.92
N ASN A 178 20.95 -11.33 -5.91
CA ASN A 178 22.24 -11.24 -6.61
C ASN A 178 23.38 -10.84 -5.66
N LYS A 179 23.12 -9.92 -4.72
CA LYS A 179 24.10 -9.52 -3.70
C LYS A 179 24.47 -10.70 -2.80
N LEU A 180 23.48 -11.42 -2.26
CA LEU A 180 23.70 -12.60 -1.40
C LEU A 180 24.43 -13.71 -2.16
N LYS A 181 24.08 -13.95 -3.43
CA LYS A 181 24.80 -14.91 -4.29
C LYS A 181 26.28 -14.55 -4.43
N ASN A 182 26.61 -13.26 -4.62
CA ASN A 182 27.98 -12.80 -4.71
C ASN A 182 28.73 -12.87 -3.38
N GLU A 183 28.07 -12.52 -2.27
CA GLU A 183 28.65 -12.63 -0.92
C GLU A 183 28.93 -14.10 -0.56
N ASN A 184 27.98 -15.01 -0.83
CA ASN A 184 28.14 -16.43 -0.60
C ASN A 184 29.28 -17.02 -1.46
N LYS A 185 29.37 -16.63 -2.74
CA LYS A 185 30.51 -16.99 -3.59
C LYS A 185 31.84 -16.49 -3.00
N THR A 186 31.89 -15.24 -2.54
CA THR A 186 33.11 -14.65 -1.96
C THR A 186 33.51 -15.36 -0.66
N LEU A 187 32.55 -15.73 0.18
CA LEU A 187 32.78 -16.51 1.40
C LEU A 187 33.30 -17.91 1.07
N SER A 188 32.69 -18.59 0.11
CA SER A 188 33.15 -19.90 -0.38
C SER A 188 34.58 -19.83 -0.91
N ASP A 189 34.89 -18.84 -1.77
CA ASP A 189 36.24 -18.63 -2.29
C ASP A 189 37.26 -18.36 -1.16
N THR A 190 36.86 -17.62 -0.12
CA THR A 190 37.70 -17.34 1.04
C THR A 190 37.92 -18.59 1.89
N GLN A 191 36.89 -19.42 2.07
CA GLN A 191 36.99 -20.69 2.78
C GLN A 191 37.93 -21.65 2.05
N VAL A 192 37.80 -21.81 0.72
CA VAL A 192 38.69 -22.64 -0.09
C VAL A 192 40.14 -22.15 0.01
N ARG A 193 40.39 -20.84 -0.11
CA ARG A 193 41.74 -20.28 0.06
C ARG A 193 42.31 -20.56 1.44
N SER A 194 41.50 -20.42 2.48
CA SER A 194 41.90 -20.73 3.86
C SER A 194 42.23 -22.20 4.02
N GLN A 195 41.39 -23.10 3.49
CA GLN A 195 41.62 -24.55 3.50
C GLN A 195 42.93 -24.90 2.81
N ASN A 196 43.14 -24.44 1.57
CA ASN A 196 44.38 -24.66 0.83
C ASN A 196 45.61 -24.15 1.59
N THR A 197 45.49 -22.99 2.27
CA THR A 197 46.59 -22.44 3.08
C THR A 197 46.92 -23.35 4.27
N TRP A 198 45.90 -23.94 4.91
CA TRP A 198 46.10 -24.91 6.00
C TRP A 198 46.66 -26.22 5.49
N ASP A 199 46.18 -26.73 4.36
CA ASP A 199 46.68 -27.95 3.73
C ASP A 199 48.14 -27.79 3.32
N GLU A 200 48.53 -26.63 2.79
CA GLU A 200 49.93 -26.33 2.45
C GLU A 200 50.82 -26.23 3.70
N ARG A 201 50.32 -25.60 4.78
CA ARG A 201 51.02 -25.57 6.08
C ARG A 201 51.18 -26.96 6.68
N TYR A 202 50.14 -27.78 6.62
CA TYR A 202 50.14 -29.14 7.14
C TYR A 202 51.06 -30.04 6.32
N SER A 203 50.99 -29.96 4.99
CA SER A 203 51.92 -30.64 4.08
C SER A 203 53.36 -30.21 4.35
N GLY A 204 53.61 -28.92 4.58
CA GLY A 204 54.92 -28.42 4.96
C GLY A 204 55.41 -28.94 6.31
N LEU A 205 54.52 -29.11 7.30
CA LEU A 205 54.85 -29.71 8.59
C LEU A 205 55.18 -31.20 8.44
N LEU A 206 54.34 -31.95 7.71
CA LEU A 206 54.60 -33.36 7.41
C LEU A 206 55.93 -33.54 6.71
N ARG A 207 56.22 -32.74 5.68
CA ARG A 207 57.50 -32.78 4.97
C ARG A 207 58.69 -32.53 5.89
N ARG A 208 58.59 -31.55 6.80
CA ARG A 208 59.65 -31.33 7.80
C ARG A 208 59.80 -32.53 8.74
N MET A 209 58.70 -33.17 9.16
CA MET A 209 58.78 -34.37 10.00
C MET A 209 59.40 -35.54 9.24
N ASP A 210 59.05 -35.72 7.97
CA ASP A 210 59.70 -36.71 7.09
C ASP A 210 61.20 -36.40 6.92
N ASP A 211 61.58 -35.14 6.70
CA ASP A 211 62.99 -34.71 6.62
C ASP A 211 63.74 -35.01 7.94
N TYR A 212 63.13 -34.71 9.09
CA TYR A 212 63.70 -35.05 10.42
C TYR A 212 63.83 -36.57 10.61
N GLN A 213 62.86 -37.33 10.12
CA GLN A 213 62.85 -38.78 10.25
C GLN A 213 63.89 -39.41 9.30
N GLU A 214 64.03 -38.90 8.08
CA GLU A 214 65.10 -39.27 7.15
C GLU A 214 66.48 -38.89 7.70
N GLU A 215 66.62 -37.75 8.38
CA GLU A 215 67.85 -37.35 9.07
C GLU A 215 68.17 -38.29 10.26
N LYS A 216 67.15 -38.78 10.97
CA LYS A 216 67.31 -39.80 12.03
C LYS A 216 67.61 -41.20 11.50
N ASP A 217 66.94 -41.62 10.41
CA ASP A 217 67.09 -42.95 9.82
C ASP A 217 68.36 -43.07 8.96
N ASN A 218 68.79 -41.97 8.34
CA ASN A 218 70.03 -41.87 7.57
C ASN A 218 70.86 -40.67 8.03
N PRO A 219 71.46 -40.74 9.24
CA PRO A 219 72.33 -39.69 9.75
C PRO A 219 73.49 -39.55 8.80
N ARG A 220 73.45 -38.52 7.95
CA ARG A 220 74.65 -38.07 7.24
C ARG A 220 75.67 -37.82 8.34
N LYS A 221 76.81 -38.49 8.27
CA LYS A 221 77.96 -38.28 9.17
C LYS A 221 78.41 -36.82 9.08
N GLN A 222 77.68 -35.91 9.68
CA GLN A 222 78.25 -34.78 10.36
C GLN A 222 78.43 -35.27 11.79
N VAL A 223 79.68 -35.55 12.12
CA VAL A 223 80.12 -35.80 13.48
C VAL A 223 79.94 -34.47 14.22
N VAL A 224 78.71 -34.17 14.61
CA VAL A 224 78.41 -33.26 15.69
C VAL A 224 77.76 -34.14 16.74
N ASP A 225 78.51 -34.27 17.82
CA ASP A 225 78.26 -35.04 19.03
C ASP A 225 76.89 -34.71 19.65
N MET A 226 75.79 -35.24 19.09
CA MET A 226 74.43 -34.99 19.57
C MET A 226 74.18 -35.65 20.93
N GLU A 227 74.88 -36.76 21.21
CA GLU A 227 74.90 -37.36 22.54
C GLU A 227 75.49 -36.40 23.57
N VAL A 228 76.33 -35.45 23.16
CA VAL A 228 76.90 -34.44 24.05
C VAL A 228 75.95 -33.26 24.21
N GLU A 229 75.12 -32.87 23.25
CA GLU A 229 74.27 -31.67 23.40
C GLU A 229 72.98 -31.93 24.20
N GLU A 230 72.34 -33.10 24.05
CA GLU A 230 71.19 -33.49 24.87
C GLU A 230 71.63 -33.95 26.27
N LEU A 231 72.79 -34.64 26.38
CA LEU A 231 73.45 -34.75 27.68
C LEU A 231 73.84 -33.37 28.17
N TYR A 232 74.36 -32.43 27.39
CA TYR A 232 74.76 -31.12 27.91
C TYR A 232 73.55 -30.31 28.34
N VAL A 233 72.38 -30.37 27.73
CA VAL A 233 71.22 -29.64 28.28
C VAL A 233 70.73 -30.31 29.57
N TYR A 234 70.75 -31.64 29.64
CA TYR A 234 70.38 -32.37 30.86
C TYR A 234 71.45 -32.26 31.96
N LEU A 235 72.74 -32.24 31.60
CA LEU A 235 73.94 -32.21 32.42
C LEU A 235 74.33 -30.77 32.78
N PHE A 236 74.08 -29.77 31.94
CA PHE A 236 74.20 -28.35 32.29
C PHE A 236 73.08 -27.96 33.26
N CYS A 237 71.89 -28.55 33.13
CA CYS A 237 70.85 -28.45 34.16
C CYS A 237 71.14 -29.31 35.41
N SER A 238 71.98 -30.35 35.32
CA SER A 238 72.32 -31.23 36.47
C SER A 238 73.64 -30.88 37.18
N LEU A 239 74.58 -30.20 36.52
CA LEU A 239 75.88 -29.76 37.05
C LEU A 239 75.84 -28.32 37.56
N THR A 240 74.85 -27.53 37.14
CA THR A 240 74.58 -26.21 37.72
C THR A 240 73.52 -26.38 38.82
N ASP A 241 73.98 -26.82 39.99
CA ASP A 241 73.20 -27.07 41.21
C ASP A 241 72.08 -28.14 41.07
N PRO A 242 72.26 -29.35 41.63
CA PRO A 242 71.24 -30.42 41.69
C PRO A 242 69.96 -30.03 42.42
N GLN A 243 69.93 -28.84 43.04
CA GLN A 243 68.75 -28.28 43.66
C GLN A 243 67.77 -27.73 42.61
N LEU A 244 67.12 -28.62 41.84
CA LEU A 244 65.67 -28.62 41.63
C LEU A 244 65.00 -27.34 41.06
N THR A 245 65.74 -26.43 40.40
CA THR A 245 65.24 -25.08 40.12
C THR A 245 64.87 -24.84 38.65
N VAL A 246 65.63 -25.33 37.66
CA VAL A 246 65.39 -24.99 36.23
C VAL A 246 64.14 -25.66 35.60
N PRO A 247 63.90 -26.99 35.72
CA PRO A 247 62.68 -27.60 35.19
C PRO A 247 61.41 -27.11 35.92
N ARG A 248 61.52 -26.89 37.24
CA ARG A 248 60.45 -26.30 38.05
C ARG A 248 60.17 -24.86 37.69
N PHE A 249 61.20 -24.09 37.31
CA PHE A 249 61.06 -22.73 36.82
C PHE A 249 60.32 -22.72 35.48
N CYS A 250 60.71 -23.54 34.50
CA CYS A 250 60.00 -23.66 33.23
C CYS A 250 58.53 -24.07 33.42
N GLN A 251 58.25 -25.01 34.32
CA GLN A 251 56.88 -25.40 34.65
C GLN A 251 56.07 -24.26 35.31
N ARG A 252 56.70 -23.47 36.19
CA ARG A 252 56.08 -22.27 36.77
C ARG A 252 55.80 -21.20 35.70
N PHE A 253 56.73 -20.95 34.78
CA PHE A 253 56.52 -20.02 33.66
C PHE A 253 55.39 -20.46 32.75
N LYS A 254 55.33 -21.75 32.39
CA LYS A 254 54.21 -22.32 31.64
C LYS A 254 52.88 -22.12 32.37
N SER A 255 52.82 -22.43 33.66
CA SER A 255 51.61 -22.22 34.46
C SER A 255 51.19 -20.74 34.55
N PHE A 256 52.15 -19.81 34.55
CA PHE A 256 51.85 -18.38 34.49
C PHE A 256 51.24 -17.99 33.15
N ILE A 257 51.81 -18.46 32.03
CA ILE A 257 51.27 -18.21 30.69
C ILE A 257 49.83 -18.74 30.60
N ASP A 258 49.59 -19.99 31.01
CA ASP A 258 48.26 -20.60 30.98
C ASP A 258 47.25 -19.82 31.84
N GLN A 259 47.67 -19.28 32.99
CA GLN A 259 46.83 -18.41 33.83
C GLN A 259 46.51 -17.06 33.17
N TYR A 260 47.45 -16.47 32.43
CA TYR A 260 47.22 -15.24 31.68
C TYR A 260 46.26 -15.47 30.52
N GLU A 261 46.41 -16.56 29.77
CA GLU A 261 45.49 -16.92 28.69
C GLU A 261 44.07 -17.17 29.21
N LEU A 262 43.93 -17.89 30.33
CA LEU A 262 42.62 -18.14 30.93
C LEU A 262 41.96 -16.84 31.42
N ARG A 263 42.74 -15.91 31.99
CA ARG A 263 42.27 -14.58 32.39
C ARG A 263 41.82 -13.76 31.19
N GLU A 264 42.59 -13.78 30.10
CA GLU A 264 42.28 -13.07 28.87
C GLU A 264 40.97 -13.59 28.25
N LEU A 265 40.78 -14.92 28.25
CA LEU A 265 39.54 -15.55 27.80
C LEU A 265 38.34 -15.16 28.68
N HIS A 266 38.54 -15.10 30.00
CA HIS A 266 37.50 -14.64 30.94
C HIS A 266 37.09 -13.19 30.66
N PHE A 267 38.05 -12.29 30.45
CA PHE A 267 37.74 -10.89 30.10
C PHE A 267 37.03 -10.77 28.75
N HIS A 268 37.44 -11.52 27.74
CA HIS A 268 36.72 -11.56 26.46
C HIS A 268 35.27 -12.03 26.62
N SER A 269 35.05 -13.09 27.41
CA SER A 269 33.70 -13.56 27.72
C SER A 269 32.88 -12.50 28.46
N GLN A 270 33.47 -11.83 29.46
CA GLN A 270 32.79 -10.80 30.24
C GLN A 270 32.45 -9.57 29.39
N MET A 271 33.35 -9.15 28.49
CA MET A 271 33.10 -8.07 27.54
C MET A 271 31.94 -8.41 26.61
N ARG A 272 31.91 -9.63 26.06
CA ARG A 272 30.79 -10.10 25.23
C ARG A 272 29.46 -10.08 25.99
N THR A 273 29.44 -10.50 27.26
CA THR A 273 28.23 -10.40 28.09
C THR A 273 27.78 -8.96 28.26
N LYS A 274 28.71 -8.02 28.51
CA LYS A 274 28.38 -6.60 28.65
C LYS A 274 27.90 -5.96 27.35
N GLU A 275 28.46 -6.35 26.21
CA GLU A 275 27.97 -5.94 24.88
C GLU A 275 26.54 -6.42 24.65
N LEU A 276 26.22 -7.67 25.00
CA LEU A 276 24.86 -8.20 24.90
C LEU A 276 23.88 -7.50 25.85
N GLU A 277 24.28 -7.20 27.09
CA GLU A 277 23.47 -6.42 28.03
C GLU A 277 23.15 -5.02 27.48
N VAL A 278 24.12 -4.35 26.86
CA VAL A 278 23.92 -3.04 26.24
C VAL A 278 22.95 -3.14 25.05
N GLN A 279 23.14 -4.13 24.17
CA GLN A 279 22.23 -4.35 23.04
C GLN A 279 20.80 -4.65 23.49
N TYR A 280 20.63 -5.48 24.53
CA TYR A 280 19.32 -5.78 25.11
C TYR A 280 18.63 -4.52 25.64
N ASN A 281 19.34 -3.70 26.41
CA ASN A 281 18.78 -2.46 26.95
C ASN A 281 18.46 -1.44 25.85
N LEU A 282 19.29 -1.37 24.81
CA LEU A 282 19.04 -0.51 23.65
C LEU A 282 17.78 -0.95 22.88
N ALA A 283 17.64 -2.25 22.60
CA ALA A 283 16.44 -2.79 21.95
C ALA A 283 15.18 -2.57 22.78
N ARG A 284 15.27 -2.71 24.11
CA ARG A 284 14.17 -2.41 25.04
C ARG A 284 13.80 -0.93 25.00
N TYR A 285 14.79 -0.05 24.99
CA TYR A 285 14.57 1.40 24.89
C TYR A 285 13.93 1.79 23.56
N GLU A 286 14.39 1.23 22.43
CA GLU A 286 13.79 1.48 21.11
C GLU A 286 12.34 1.02 21.02
N ARG A 287 12.01 -0.14 21.61
CA ARG A 287 10.63 -0.62 21.72
C ARG A 287 9.75 0.36 22.49
N GLU A 288 10.22 0.82 23.65
CA GLU A 288 9.45 1.74 24.48
C GLU A 288 9.29 3.11 23.81
N LYS A 289 10.35 3.59 23.15
CA LYS A 289 10.31 4.82 22.34
C LYS A 289 9.28 4.71 21.22
N LYS A 290 9.23 3.61 20.48
CA LYS A 290 8.24 3.38 19.43
C LYS A 290 6.82 3.34 19.98
N ASN A 291 6.61 2.68 21.12
CA ASN A 291 5.30 2.67 21.80
C ASN A 291 4.86 4.08 22.20
N TYR A 292 5.78 4.88 22.77
CA TYR A 292 5.53 6.27 23.11
C TYR A 292 5.17 7.12 21.89
N GLU A 293 5.87 6.95 20.76
CA GLU A 293 5.58 7.67 19.51
C GLU A 293 4.18 7.34 18.97
N VAL A 294 3.78 6.06 19.03
CA VAL A 294 2.43 5.62 18.64
C VAL A 294 1.36 6.22 19.54
N GLU A 295 1.55 6.19 20.86
CA GLU A 295 0.59 6.76 21.81
C GLU A 295 0.51 8.29 21.68
N LEU A 296 1.65 8.95 21.43
CA LEU A 296 1.70 10.38 21.16
C LEU A 296 0.94 10.74 19.87
N ALA A 297 1.08 9.94 18.81
CA ALA A 297 0.33 10.13 17.57
C ALA A 297 -1.18 9.98 17.80
N ARG A 298 -1.60 8.96 18.55
CA ARG A 298 -3.00 8.73 18.95
C ARG A 298 -3.55 9.89 19.78
N SER A 299 -2.78 10.36 20.77
CA SER A 299 -3.14 11.51 21.61
C SER A 299 -3.32 12.78 20.78
N ARG A 300 -2.42 13.05 19.82
CA ARG A 300 -2.54 14.19 18.89
C ARG A 300 -3.79 14.10 18.03
N GLN A 301 -4.10 12.93 17.50
CA GLN A 301 -5.31 12.71 16.71
C GLN A 301 -6.58 12.95 17.54
N LEU A 302 -6.64 12.41 18.75
CA LEU A 302 -7.77 12.62 19.66
C LEU A 302 -7.91 14.09 20.04
N ASN A 303 -6.81 14.77 20.33
CA ASN A 303 -6.82 16.20 20.64
C ASN A 303 -7.34 17.04 19.46
N ALA A 304 -6.92 16.72 18.22
CA ALA A 304 -7.43 17.38 17.02
C ALA A 304 -8.94 17.14 16.82
N GLN A 305 -9.43 15.93 17.13
CA GLN A 305 -10.85 15.62 17.09
C GLN A 305 -11.65 16.44 18.13
N VAL A 306 -11.16 16.50 19.37
CA VAL A 306 -11.77 17.32 20.44
C VAL A 306 -11.79 18.80 20.05
N GLN A 307 -10.71 19.32 19.48
CA GLN A 307 -10.68 20.71 18.98
C GLN A 307 -11.70 20.95 17.87
N THR A 308 -11.84 19.99 16.95
CA THR A 308 -12.84 20.08 15.88
C THR A 308 -14.26 20.12 16.45
N PHE A 309 -14.58 19.22 17.39
CA PHE A 309 -15.89 19.23 18.04
C PHE A 309 -16.15 20.52 18.82
N SER A 310 -15.18 21.00 19.58
CA SER A 310 -15.29 22.27 20.31
C SER A 310 -15.54 23.46 19.38
N LYS A 311 -14.88 23.48 18.21
CA LYS A 311 -15.12 24.50 17.19
C LYS A 311 -16.54 24.42 16.64
N THR A 312 -17.00 23.23 16.26
CA THR A 312 -18.38 23.04 15.75
C THR A 312 -19.44 23.40 16.79
N GLU A 313 -19.20 23.11 18.06
CA GLU A 313 -20.09 23.52 19.15
C GLU A 313 -20.16 25.04 19.28
N THR A 314 -19.02 25.72 19.18
CA THR A 314 -18.95 27.19 19.24
C THR A 314 -19.70 27.83 18.08
N GLU A 315 -19.56 27.28 16.87
CA GLU A 315 -20.28 27.73 15.67
C GLU A 315 -21.79 27.54 15.83
N LEU A 316 -22.26 26.40 16.35
CA LEU A 316 -23.67 26.16 16.63
C LEU A 316 -24.23 27.11 17.69
N ARG A 317 -23.47 27.38 18.76
CA ARG A 317 -23.84 28.38 19.79
C ARG A 317 -23.94 29.78 19.20
N GLN A 318 -23.03 30.16 18.30
CA GLN A 318 -23.10 31.44 17.59
C GLN A 318 -24.34 31.52 16.70
N GLN A 319 -24.64 30.48 15.93
CA GLN A 319 -25.85 30.42 15.11
C GLN A 319 -27.10 30.57 15.97
N LEU A 320 -27.18 29.86 17.10
CA LEU A 320 -28.30 29.97 18.04
C LEU A 320 -28.47 31.40 18.57
N ASN A 321 -27.39 32.07 18.94
CA ASN A 321 -27.46 33.47 19.38
C ASN A 321 -27.99 34.39 18.27
N VAL A 322 -27.54 34.21 17.03
CA VAL A 322 -28.06 34.97 15.88
C VAL A 322 -29.55 34.71 15.66
N TYR A 323 -30.02 33.46 15.82
CA TYR A 323 -31.45 33.14 15.75
C TYR A 323 -32.25 33.84 16.86
N VAL A 324 -31.74 33.84 18.10
CA VAL A 324 -32.38 34.52 19.24
C VAL A 324 -32.47 36.03 19.00
N ASP A 325 -31.42 36.65 18.46
CA ASP A 325 -31.40 38.08 18.17
C ASP A 325 -32.34 38.45 17.02
N LYS A 326 -32.37 37.64 15.94
CA LYS A 326 -33.37 37.80 14.86
C LYS A 326 -34.78 37.67 15.41
N PHE A 327 -35.05 36.70 16.27
CA PHE A 327 -36.37 36.51 16.87
C PHE A 327 -36.81 37.73 17.70
N LYS A 328 -35.90 38.29 18.51
CA LYS A 328 -36.15 39.54 19.25
C LYS A 328 -36.39 40.75 18.34
N GLN A 329 -35.70 40.81 17.19
CA GLN A 329 -35.83 41.89 16.22
C GLN A 329 -37.17 41.85 15.49
N VAL A 330 -37.70 40.64 15.25
CA VAL A 330 -38.99 40.38 14.61
C VAL A 330 -40.17 40.59 15.57
N CYS A 331 -39.97 40.39 16.88
CA CYS A 331 -40.94 40.72 17.93
C CYS A 331 -40.45 41.87 18.85
N PRO A 332 -40.28 43.10 18.34
CA PRO A 332 -39.91 44.21 19.20
C PRO A 332 -41.11 44.56 20.09
N VAL A 333 -40.93 44.44 21.41
CA VAL A 333 -41.92 44.90 22.39
C VAL A 333 -41.97 46.43 22.33
N ARG A 334 -42.83 47.00 21.46
CA ARG A 334 -43.10 48.46 21.42
C ARG A 334 -44.45 48.81 22.06
N PRO A 335 -44.52 49.88 22.88
CA PRO A 335 -45.79 50.35 23.45
C PRO A 335 -46.66 51.03 22.37
N ARG A 336 -47.97 50.74 22.41
CA ARG A 336 -49.03 51.21 21.50
C ARG A 336 -49.07 52.74 21.30
N ARG A 337 -49.14 53.20 20.04
CA ARG A 337 -49.77 54.48 19.62
C ARG A 337 -50.54 54.29 18.29
N SER A 338 -51.72 54.90 18.20
CA SER A 338 -52.86 54.56 17.33
C SER A 338 -52.90 55.21 15.94
N GLY A 339 -51.74 55.42 15.28
CA GLY A 339 -51.68 56.07 13.97
C GLY A 339 -51.11 55.24 12.81
N ALA A 340 -50.57 54.06 13.07
CA ALA A 340 -49.77 53.28 12.11
C ALA A 340 -50.43 51.95 11.71
N GLN A 341 -51.76 51.92 11.56
CA GLN A 341 -52.51 50.65 11.38
C GLN A 341 -52.21 49.95 10.04
N THR A 342 -51.86 50.69 8.98
CA THR A 342 -51.52 50.14 7.66
C THR A 342 -50.07 49.66 7.58
N ASP A 343 -49.12 50.42 8.14
CA ASP A 343 -47.71 50.02 8.21
C ASP A 343 -47.48 48.89 9.23
N ALA A 344 -48.24 48.85 10.32
CA ALA A 344 -48.18 47.74 11.27
C ALA A 344 -48.79 46.46 10.70
N ARG A 345 -49.81 46.55 9.84
CA ARG A 345 -50.38 45.38 9.17
C ARG A 345 -49.44 44.85 8.08
N ALA A 346 -48.86 45.75 7.27
CA ALA A 346 -47.83 45.39 6.29
C ALA A 346 -46.56 44.83 6.97
N GLN A 347 -46.10 45.40 8.10
CA GLN A 347 -44.99 44.84 8.88
C GLN A 347 -45.33 43.50 9.51
N VAL A 348 -46.54 43.31 10.03
CA VAL A 348 -46.97 42.02 10.60
C VAL A 348 -47.09 40.98 9.49
N GLU A 349 -47.54 41.35 8.29
CA GLU A 349 -47.68 40.48 7.14
C GLU A 349 -46.32 40.13 6.50
N ASP A 350 -45.39 41.09 6.38
CA ASP A 350 -43.98 40.82 6.03
C ASP A 350 -43.30 39.96 7.08
N THR A 351 -43.55 40.22 8.36
CA THR A 351 -43.03 39.41 9.48
C THR A 351 -43.59 38.00 9.44
N LEU A 352 -44.88 37.84 9.11
CA LEU A 352 -45.51 36.54 8.95
C LEU A 352 -44.94 35.79 7.75
N ASN A 353 -44.78 36.46 6.61
CA ASN A 353 -44.18 35.87 5.41
C ASN A 353 -42.73 35.46 5.65
N ASN A 354 -41.91 36.33 6.27
CA ASN A 354 -40.52 36.00 6.63
C ASN A 354 -40.45 34.86 7.65
N SER A 355 -41.36 34.85 8.65
CA SER A 355 -41.44 33.75 9.61
C SER A 355 -41.89 32.45 8.95
N ASN A 356 -42.75 32.50 7.93
CA ASN A 356 -43.24 31.33 7.21
C ASN A 356 -42.11 30.69 6.39
N ASP A 357 -41.29 31.49 5.69
CA ASP A 357 -40.07 30.99 5.03
C ASP A 357 -39.06 30.45 6.05
N LEU A 358 -38.97 31.06 7.23
CA LEU A 358 -38.14 30.56 8.32
C LEU A 358 -38.66 29.20 8.86
N PHE A 359 -39.97 29.01 8.95
CA PHE A 359 -40.57 27.73 9.33
C PHE A 359 -40.42 26.67 8.25
N MET A 360 -40.48 27.05 6.98
CA MET A 360 -40.25 26.13 5.87
C MET A 360 -38.78 25.71 5.77
N THR A 361 -37.85 26.63 6.00
CA THR A 361 -36.42 26.31 6.10
C THR A 361 -36.12 25.45 7.33
N PHE A 362 -36.71 25.73 8.49
CA PHE A 362 -36.58 24.87 9.68
C PHE A 362 -37.16 23.47 9.48
N ARG A 363 -38.35 23.36 8.85
CA ARG A 363 -38.91 22.04 8.50
C ARG A 363 -37.96 21.28 7.59
N LYS A 364 -37.46 21.93 6.54
CA LYS A 364 -36.53 21.32 5.59
C LYS A 364 -35.23 20.89 6.28
N GLU A 365 -34.64 21.74 7.12
CA GLU A 365 -33.45 21.41 7.90
C GLU A 365 -33.69 20.29 8.91
N MET A 366 -34.84 20.25 9.61
CA MET A 366 -35.19 19.15 10.50
C MET A 366 -35.38 17.83 9.75
N GLU A 367 -35.95 17.89 8.56
CA GLU A 367 -36.15 16.73 7.71
C GLU A 367 -34.82 16.22 7.13
N ASP A 368 -33.93 17.12 6.75
CA ASP A 368 -32.58 16.80 6.29
C ASP A 368 -31.69 16.30 7.43
N MET A 369 -31.81 16.86 8.64
CA MET A 369 -31.20 16.35 9.86
C MET A 369 -31.72 14.95 10.19
N SER A 370 -33.03 14.71 10.12
CA SER A 370 -33.59 13.37 10.38
C SER A 370 -33.10 12.33 9.35
N LYS A 371 -32.99 12.72 8.07
CA LYS A 371 -32.39 11.87 7.03
C LYS A 371 -30.91 11.61 7.30
N LYS A 372 -30.16 12.64 7.73
CA LYS A 372 -28.75 12.54 8.10
C LYS A 372 -28.55 11.61 9.30
N THR A 373 -29.37 11.74 10.34
CA THR A 373 -29.34 10.85 11.50
C THR A 373 -29.57 9.40 11.07
N LYS A 374 -30.61 9.12 10.29
CA LYS A 374 -30.86 7.76 9.77
C LYS A 374 -29.71 7.23 8.91
N ARG A 375 -29.07 8.09 8.11
CA ARG A 375 -27.89 7.70 7.31
C ARG A 375 -26.70 7.35 8.19
N LEU A 376 -26.40 8.19 9.19
CA LEU A 376 -25.33 7.95 10.13
C LEU A 376 -25.58 6.71 10.99
N GLU A 377 -26.82 6.44 11.38
CA GLU A 377 -27.20 5.21 12.09
C GLU A 377 -26.89 3.97 11.25
N ARG A 378 -27.28 3.95 9.97
CA ARG A 378 -26.94 2.84 9.04
C ARG A 378 -25.45 2.70 8.82
N GLU A 379 -24.73 3.81 8.64
CA GLU A 379 -23.28 3.80 8.46
C GLU A 379 -22.57 3.25 9.71
N ASN A 380 -23.03 3.64 10.90
CA ASN A 380 -22.47 3.18 12.17
C ASN A 380 -22.76 1.68 12.40
N GLU A 381 -23.95 1.22 12.05
CA GLU A 381 -24.29 -0.21 12.11
C GLU A 381 -23.44 -1.02 11.12
N ASN A 382 -23.22 -0.50 9.91
CA ASN A 382 -22.34 -1.14 8.93
C ASN A 382 -20.88 -1.20 9.41
N LEU A 383 -20.35 -0.10 9.97
CA LEU A 383 -19.01 -0.07 10.56
C LEU A 383 -18.88 -1.09 11.70
N LYS A 384 -19.91 -1.26 12.52
CA LYS A 384 -19.93 -2.27 13.58
C LYS A 384 -19.87 -3.69 13.02
N ARG A 385 -20.66 -4.00 11.98
CA ARG A 385 -20.60 -5.30 11.29
C ARG A 385 -19.21 -5.59 10.70
N LYS A 386 -18.60 -4.60 10.03
CA LYS A 386 -17.23 -4.74 9.48
C LYS A 386 -16.20 -4.94 10.59
N HIS A 387 -16.31 -4.19 11.68
CA HIS A 387 -15.44 -4.36 12.84
C HIS A 387 -15.55 -5.77 13.44
N ASP A 388 -16.77 -6.28 13.61
CA ASP A 388 -17.01 -7.62 14.17
C ASP A 388 -16.51 -8.72 13.21
N GLN A 389 -16.68 -8.54 11.90
CA GLN A 389 -16.14 -9.44 10.87
C GLN A 389 -14.61 -9.47 10.88
N VAL A 390 -13.95 -8.31 10.93
CA VAL A 390 -12.48 -8.22 10.99
C VAL A 390 -11.96 -8.86 12.28
N ASN A 391 -12.60 -8.62 13.42
CA ASN A 391 -12.23 -9.28 14.67
C ASN A 391 -12.40 -10.81 14.60
N GLY A 392 -13.47 -11.29 13.98
CA GLY A 392 -13.66 -12.72 13.72
C GLY A 392 -12.53 -13.31 12.86
N ASN A 393 -12.12 -12.62 11.79
CA ASN A 393 -11.02 -13.06 10.95
C ASN A 393 -9.67 -13.07 11.69
N ILE A 394 -9.41 -12.06 12.54
CA ILE A 394 -8.21 -12.00 13.38
C ILE A 394 -8.17 -13.18 14.36
N LEU A 395 -9.30 -13.53 14.97
CA LEU A 395 -9.39 -14.68 15.87
C LEU A 395 -9.09 -15.98 15.14
N LYS A 396 -9.70 -16.21 13.97
CA LYS A 396 -9.42 -17.39 13.13
C LYS A 396 -7.94 -17.49 12.75
N MET A 397 -7.32 -16.39 12.30
CA MET A 397 -5.88 -16.38 11.99
C MET A 397 -5.02 -16.65 13.23
N ALA A 398 -5.42 -16.19 14.41
CA ALA A 398 -4.72 -16.47 15.65
C ALA A 398 -4.83 -17.95 16.06
N GLU A 399 -6.01 -18.56 15.87
CA GLU A 399 -6.25 -19.99 16.10
C GLU A 399 -5.43 -20.85 15.14
N GLU A 400 -5.43 -20.55 13.84
CA GLU A 400 -4.59 -21.22 12.84
C GLU A 400 -3.10 -21.10 13.17
N ARG A 401 -2.64 -19.90 13.55
CA ARG A 401 -1.25 -19.71 13.98
C ARG A 401 -0.90 -20.58 15.18
N ASN A 402 -1.79 -20.67 16.18
CA ASN A 402 -1.57 -21.49 17.36
C ASN A 402 -1.56 -22.99 17.02
N LYS A 403 -2.43 -23.43 16.11
CA LYS A 403 -2.43 -24.80 15.59
C LYS A 403 -1.10 -25.14 14.91
N ASN A 404 -0.64 -24.27 13.99
CA ASN A 404 0.64 -24.46 13.29
C ASN A 404 1.83 -24.47 14.25
N LEU A 405 1.82 -23.63 15.29
CA LEU A 405 2.84 -23.64 16.34
C LEU A 405 2.85 -24.98 17.11
N GLY A 406 1.68 -25.53 17.43
CA GLY A 406 1.56 -26.86 18.04
C GLY A 406 2.15 -27.95 17.16
N GLU A 407 1.79 -27.98 15.88
CA GLU A 407 2.31 -28.94 14.89
C GLU A 407 3.83 -28.81 14.72
N MET A 408 4.36 -27.58 14.67
CA MET A 408 5.80 -27.34 14.62
C MET A 408 6.52 -27.89 15.86
N ASP A 409 5.97 -27.71 17.06
CA ASP A 409 6.57 -28.23 18.28
C ASP A 409 6.49 -29.76 18.37
N GLU A 410 5.42 -30.37 17.85
CA GLU A 410 5.35 -31.83 17.71
C GLU A 410 6.40 -32.37 16.75
N LEU A 411 6.59 -31.73 15.60
CA LEU A 411 7.63 -32.09 14.64
C LEU A 411 9.03 -31.92 15.23
N LYS A 412 9.29 -30.83 15.97
CA LYS A 412 10.56 -30.66 16.71
C LYS A 412 10.78 -31.78 17.72
N LYS A 413 9.77 -32.18 18.50
CA LYS A 413 9.87 -33.31 19.43
C LYS A 413 10.17 -34.62 18.71
N LYS A 414 9.53 -34.87 17.56
CA LYS A 414 9.81 -36.06 16.72
C LYS A 414 11.25 -36.04 16.21
N LEU A 415 11.72 -34.89 15.71
CA LEU A 415 13.09 -34.69 15.23
C LEU A 415 14.12 -34.88 16.36
N GLU A 416 13.85 -34.36 17.55
CA GLU A 416 14.73 -34.49 18.71
C GLU A 416 14.80 -35.94 19.20
N LYS A 417 13.67 -36.67 19.21
CA LYS A 417 13.66 -38.13 19.45
C LYS A 417 14.48 -38.88 18.42
N LEU A 418 14.32 -38.58 17.13
CA LEU A 418 15.06 -39.22 16.04
C LEU A 418 16.57 -38.96 16.17
N ASN A 419 16.95 -37.71 16.44
CA ASN A 419 18.34 -37.34 16.72
C ASN A 419 18.89 -38.03 17.97
N GLY A 420 18.07 -38.20 19.01
CA GLY A 420 18.42 -38.98 20.20
C GLY A 420 18.70 -40.44 19.86
N ILE A 421 17.84 -41.07 19.06
CA ILE A 421 18.02 -42.46 18.59
C ILE A 421 19.29 -42.57 17.74
N ILE A 422 19.52 -41.63 16.79
CA ILE A 422 20.73 -41.61 15.96
C ILE A 422 21.99 -41.53 16.84
N LYS A 423 22.02 -40.62 17.81
CA LYS A 423 23.15 -40.49 18.75
C LYS A 423 23.35 -41.77 19.58
N GLN A 424 22.27 -42.39 20.05
CA GLN A 424 22.33 -43.63 20.82
C GLN A 424 22.82 -44.82 19.97
N MET A 425 22.37 -44.93 18.72
CA MET A 425 22.85 -45.94 17.76
C MET A 425 24.32 -45.74 17.40
N GLN A 426 24.78 -44.49 17.26
CA GLN A 426 26.19 -44.16 17.05
C GLN A 426 27.05 -44.51 18.28
N GLN A 427 26.56 -44.28 19.50
CA GLN A 427 27.27 -44.63 20.75
C GLN A 427 27.30 -46.15 21.03
N GLN A 428 26.28 -46.90 20.62
CA GLN A 428 26.22 -48.36 20.82
C GLN A 428 27.03 -49.18 19.80
N GLY A 429 27.88 -48.55 18.98
CA GLY A 429 28.90 -49.27 18.22
C GLY A 429 28.45 -49.89 16.91
N ARG A 430 27.43 -49.33 16.24
CA ARG A 430 27.29 -49.45 14.77
C ARG A 430 27.86 -48.23 14.05
N GLY A 431 29.00 -47.74 14.54
CA GLY A 431 29.84 -46.85 13.76
C GLY A 431 30.19 -47.56 12.45
N ILE A 432 29.90 -46.89 11.34
CA ILE A 432 30.32 -47.28 9.99
C ILE A 432 31.75 -47.83 10.06
N PRO A 433 32.03 -49.05 9.55
CA PRO A 433 33.37 -49.61 9.59
C PRO A 433 34.38 -48.66 8.94
N GLN A 434 35.49 -48.40 9.66
CA GLN A 434 36.69 -47.76 9.14
C GLN A 434 37.25 -48.60 7.98
N GLY A 435 36.84 -48.29 6.76
CA GLY A 435 37.28 -49.03 5.57
C GLY A 435 36.73 -48.51 4.24
N LEU A 436 35.78 -47.57 4.23
CA LEU A 436 35.17 -47.06 3.00
C LEU A 436 35.22 -45.53 2.87
N THR A 437 36.33 -44.92 3.27
CA THR A 437 36.56 -43.46 3.17
C THR A 437 37.66 -43.13 2.16
N GLY A 438 37.78 -43.90 1.06
CA GLY A 438 38.95 -43.85 0.20
C GLY A 438 38.76 -43.82 -1.32
N THR A 439 37.53 -43.79 -1.88
CA THR A 439 37.42 -44.05 -3.33
C THR A 439 36.27 -43.44 -4.11
N VAL A 440 35.74 -42.26 -3.74
CA VAL A 440 34.82 -41.53 -4.65
C VAL A 440 34.99 -40.02 -4.55
N GLU A 441 36.20 -39.53 -4.83
CA GLU A 441 36.46 -38.12 -5.13
C GLU A 441 37.03 -38.02 -6.56
N ASN A 442 36.14 -38.04 -7.55
CA ASN A 442 36.16 -37.24 -8.78
C ASN A 442 35.27 -37.87 -9.86
N GLY A 443 34.21 -37.16 -10.24
CA GLY A 443 33.53 -37.41 -11.49
C GLY A 443 32.11 -36.85 -11.53
N TYR A 444 31.93 -35.86 -12.40
CA TYR A 444 30.68 -35.50 -13.09
C TYR A 444 29.76 -34.46 -12.45
N ALA A 445 30.03 -33.23 -12.88
CA ALA A 445 29.11 -32.17 -13.27
C ALA A 445 27.59 -32.47 -13.24
N GLU A 446 26.83 -31.65 -12.52
CA GLU A 446 25.40 -31.48 -12.76
C GLU A 446 25.16 -30.19 -13.57
N GLY A 447 24.84 -30.38 -14.84
CA GLY A 447 23.93 -29.52 -15.57
C GLY A 447 22.58 -30.23 -15.68
N GLU A 448 21.51 -29.47 -15.47
CA GLU A 448 20.23 -29.50 -16.20
C GLU A 448 19.86 -30.81 -16.94
N LEU A 449 18.78 -31.47 -16.51
CA LEU A 449 17.49 -31.52 -17.24
C LEU A 449 16.52 -32.56 -16.64
N ASP A 450 15.29 -32.08 -16.44
CA ASP A 450 13.98 -32.71 -16.65
C ASP A 450 13.74 -34.21 -16.41
N GLY A 451 12.62 -34.46 -15.73
CA GLY A 451 11.61 -35.36 -16.30
C GLY A 451 11.12 -36.49 -15.40
N ASP A 452 9.81 -36.46 -15.19
CA ASP A 452 8.89 -37.60 -15.28
C ASP A 452 8.17 -38.03 -14.00
N GLU A 453 6.95 -38.49 -14.26
CA GLU A 453 5.79 -38.53 -13.41
C GLU A 453 5.74 -39.78 -12.53
N SER A 454 4.96 -39.72 -11.46
CA SER A 454 4.33 -40.93 -10.91
C SER A 454 2.97 -40.61 -10.33
N GLU A 455 1.95 -41.05 -11.07
CA GLU A 455 0.56 -41.27 -10.64
C GLU A 455 0.49 -42.17 -9.40
N TYR A 456 -0.35 -41.81 -8.44
CA TYR A 456 -1.01 -42.72 -7.49
C TYR A 456 -2.38 -42.11 -7.18
N GLU A 457 -3.40 -42.54 -7.91
CA GLU A 457 -4.37 -43.58 -7.52
C GLU A 457 -5.43 -43.04 -6.54
N ASP A 458 -6.56 -42.76 -7.19
CA ASP A 458 -7.93 -42.71 -6.71
C ASP A 458 -8.25 -43.92 -5.80
N ASP A 459 -8.88 -43.67 -4.65
CA ASP A 459 -9.68 -44.67 -3.95
C ASP A 459 -10.88 -43.96 -3.33
N GLU A 460 -12.01 -44.18 -4.01
CA GLU A 460 -13.38 -43.90 -3.63
C GLU A 460 -13.69 -44.40 -2.20
N TYR A 461 -14.34 -43.54 -1.40
CA TYR A 461 -15.29 -44.01 -0.41
C TYR A 461 -16.63 -43.32 -0.62
N ASP A 462 -17.54 -44.17 -1.09
CA ASP A 462 -18.93 -43.97 -1.43
C ASP A 462 -19.86 -44.11 -0.21
N GLU A 463 -21.00 -43.45 -0.36
CA GLU A 463 -22.34 -43.63 0.21
C GLU A 463 -22.69 -43.42 1.70
N GLY A 464 -23.76 -42.64 1.86
CA GLY A 464 -24.55 -42.43 3.06
C GLY A 464 -25.60 -41.33 2.85
N GLU A 465 -26.59 -41.62 1.99
CA GLU A 465 -27.81 -40.83 1.72
C GLU A 465 -28.63 -40.46 2.98
N ASP A 466 -29.34 -39.33 2.87
CA ASP A 466 -30.76 -39.09 3.23
C ASP A 466 -30.94 -37.59 3.59
N GLU A 467 -31.42 -36.76 2.65
CA GLU A 467 -32.85 -36.39 2.43
C GLU A 467 -33.38 -35.34 3.43
N GLU A 468 -33.58 -34.10 2.95
CA GLU A 468 -34.90 -33.46 2.76
C GLU A 468 -34.81 -31.91 2.69
N VAL A 469 -35.11 -31.41 1.49
CA VAL A 469 -35.98 -30.27 1.10
C VAL A 469 -36.27 -29.12 2.09
N SER A 470 -35.95 -27.90 1.66
CA SER A 470 -36.84 -26.70 1.68
C SER A 470 -36.16 -25.63 0.81
N ASP A 471 -36.52 -25.46 -0.47
CA ASP A 471 -37.52 -24.50 -0.95
C ASP A 471 -37.73 -23.29 -0.03
N GLU A 472 -37.10 -22.16 -0.36
CA GLU A 472 -37.80 -20.89 -0.61
C GLU A 472 -36.87 -19.97 -1.40
N GLY A 473 -37.36 -19.51 -2.55
CA GLY A 473 -36.69 -18.52 -3.37
C GLY A 473 -36.75 -17.13 -2.73
N ASP A 474 -35.63 -16.43 -2.78
CA ASP A 474 -35.62 -14.98 -2.63
C ASP A 474 -34.54 -14.41 -3.55
N GLU A 475 -35.03 -13.87 -4.66
CA GLU A 475 -34.32 -13.17 -5.71
C GLU A 475 -33.91 -11.79 -5.16
N TYR A 476 -32.73 -11.69 -4.54
CA TYR A 476 -32.14 -10.40 -4.13
C TYR A 476 -31.02 -9.99 -5.07
N ASP A 477 -31.41 -9.07 -5.94
CA ASP A 477 -30.66 -8.04 -6.66
C ASP A 477 -29.21 -7.83 -6.19
N ASP A 478 -28.29 -8.26 -7.04
CA ASP A 478 -26.85 -8.05 -6.96
C ASP A 478 -26.52 -6.61 -7.36
N GLU A 479 -26.63 -5.68 -6.40
CA GLU A 479 -25.91 -4.40 -6.45
C GLU A 479 -24.94 -4.32 -5.28
N THR A 480 -23.83 -5.04 -5.45
CA THR A 480 -22.61 -4.92 -4.66
C THR A 480 -22.02 -3.51 -4.83
N GLU A 481 -22.39 -2.56 -3.96
CA GLU A 481 -21.72 -1.25 -3.87
C GLU A 481 -20.33 -1.40 -3.21
N ASP A 482 -19.29 -1.20 -4.04
CA ASP A 482 -17.89 -0.84 -3.76
C ASP A 482 -17.52 -0.58 -2.29
N GLU A 483 -17.00 -1.62 -1.63
CA GLU A 483 -16.12 -1.45 -0.48
C GLU A 483 -14.75 -0.94 -0.92
N LEU A 484 -14.41 0.28 -0.49
CA LEU A 484 -13.04 0.78 -0.40
C LEU A 484 -12.21 -0.12 0.53
N HIS A 485 -11.61 -1.17 -0.05
CA HIS A 485 -10.50 -1.91 0.54
C HIS A 485 -9.37 -0.96 0.95
N HIS A 486 -9.22 -0.75 2.25
CA HIS A 486 -7.97 -0.25 2.82
C HIS A 486 -6.99 -1.41 2.88
N GLN A 487 -6.22 -1.59 1.81
CA GLN A 487 -5.08 -2.50 1.80
C GLN A 487 -4.04 -2.04 2.85
N PRO A 488 -3.58 -2.92 3.74
CA PRO A 488 -2.44 -2.64 4.61
C PRO A 488 -1.18 -2.54 3.74
N GLN A 489 -0.41 -1.44 3.90
CA GLN A 489 0.88 -1.31 3.23
C GLN A 489 1.87 -2.39 3.73
N PRO A 490 2.68 -3.00 2.84
CA PRO A 490 3.75 -3.90 3.26
C PRO A 490 4.81 -3.13 4.05
N GLN A 491 5.00 -3.50 5.32
CA GLN A 491 6.09 -2.99 6.16
C GLN A 491 7.43 -3.50 5.63
N PRO A 492 8.45 -2.64 5.40
CA PRO A 492 9.80 -3.08 5.09
C PRO A 492 10.41 -3.74 6.33
N TYR A 493 10.96 -4.94 6.17
CA TYR A 493 11.78 -5.57 7.20
C TYR A 493 13.19 -4.97 7.14
N GLY A 494 13.59 -4.22 8.18
CA GLY A 494 14.95 -3.73 8.40
C GLY A 494 15.01 -2.28 8.89
N PRO A 495 16.04 -1.91 9.68
CA PRO A 495 16.21 -0.53 10.14
C PRO A 495 16.56 0.41 8.96
N GLU A 496 15.82 1.52 8.84
CA GLU A 496 16.06 2.56 7.82
C GLU A 496 17.44 3.21 7.98
N ARG A 497 18.15 3.37 6.87
CA ARG A 497 19.45 4.07 6.79
C ARG A 497 19.25 5.57 7.08
N PRO A 498 20.04 6.19 7.98
CA PRO A 498 19.89 7.60 8.31
C PRO A 498 20.26 8.54 7.14
N PRO A 499 19.65 9.74 7.07
CA PRO A 499 19.90 10.73 6.02
C PRO A 499 21.31 11.34 6.14
N PRO A 500 21.93 11.79 5.02
CA PRO A 500 23.23 12.46 5.06
C PRO A 500 23.15 13.78 5.84
N ALA A 501 24.14 14.00 6.71
CA ALA A 501 24.21 15.15 7.61
C ALA A 501 24.28 16.50 6.86
N PRO A 502 23.68 17.57 7.41
CA PRO A 502 23.79 18.91 6.84
C PRO A 502 25.21 19.45 7.01
N VAL A 503 25.80 19.90 5.91
CA VAL A 503 27.05 20.70 5.89
C VAL A 503 26.87 21.98 6.72
N ALA A 504 27.74 22.15 7.71
CA ALA A 504 27.75 23.29 8.60
C ALA A 504 27.98 24.60 7.83
N ALA A 505 27.14 25.59 8.09
CA ALA A 505 27.34 26.97 7.66
C ALA A 505 28.55 27.55 8.41
N THR A 506 29.59 27.90 7.67
CA THR A 506 30.70 28.70 8.16
C THR A 506 30.20 30.11 8.46
N THR A 507 30.40 30.54 9.71
CA THR A 507 30.18 31.90 10.15
C THR A 507 31.31 32.78 9.60
N ASN A 508 30.99 33.67 8.65
CA ASN A 508 31.90 34.71 8.20
C ASN A 508 31.99 35.80 9.27
N GLY A 509 33.08 35.76 10.05
CA GLY A 509 33.53 36.90 10.84
C GLY A 509 34.10 37.99 9.93
N HIS A 510 33.57 39.21 10.09
CA HIS A 510 34.23 40.43 9.66
C HIS A 510 35.54 40.61 10.42
N ARG A 511 36.68 40.58 9.73
CA ARG A 511 37.65 41.69 9.69
C ARG A 511 38.64 41.51 8.56
#